data_AF-A0A936B2J5-F1
#
_entry.id   AF-A0A936B2J5-F1
#
_cell.length_a   1.000
_cell.length_b   1.000
_cell.length_c   1.000
_cell.angle_alpha   90.00
_cell.angle_beta   90.00
_cell.angle_gamma   90.00
#
_symmetry.space_group_name_H-M   'P 1'
#
loop_
_entity.id
_entity.type
_entity.pdbx_description
1 polymer ?
#
loop_
_entity_poly.entity_id
_entity_poly.type
_entity_poly.pdbx_seq_one_letter_code
_entity_poly.pdbx_strand_id
1 'polypeptide(L)'
;MLLGLGLYIYAAGRMMPLLFALFVPLWFALDRGAIRRFWKPVGLMAAVSLFTAAPLLLYFWRYPYFLFFRSSYVATHGAGVVEGRPWLTRWYNLGRVLRGLFWQGETHFRHNLPARPLLDGVQSVLFALGFWAEGQRGRGAEEKNSAIRNPQSAIPTLFLLLWLAVMLLPSILSSDAPHFGRLSGAYPVLAIFIGRGAQFVVTTLAVQGQREGQRGRGHFPFSLSLVSIFFLPQHHPYYPRLFRPLRQLPPHANRFLRG
;
A
#
# COMPACT_ATOMS: atom_id res chain seq x y z
N MET A 1 -9.30 18.23 -10.48
CA MET A 1 -9.97 18.44 -9.19
C MET A 1 -9.46 17.48 -8.13
N LEU A 2 -9.70 16.16 -8.25
CA LEU A 2 -9.31 15.17 -7.23
C LEU A 2 -7.85 15.30 -6.72
N LEU A 3 -6.88 15.50 -7.62
CA LEU A 3 -5.47 15.66 -7.25
C LEU A 3 -5.17 16.91 -6.40
N GLY A 4 -5.87 18.02 -6.64
CA GLY A 4 -5.72 19.24 -5.84
C GLY A 4 -6.53 19.18 -4.54
N LEU A 5 -7.75 18.64 -4.57
CA LEU A 5 -8.56 18.40 -3.37
C LEU A 5 -7.89 17.42 -2.40
N GLY A 6 -7.20 16.39 -2.92
CA GLY A 6 -6.46 15.42 -2.12
C GLY A 6 -5.36 16.02 -1.23
N LEU A 7 -4.87 17.23 -1.54
CA LEU A 7 -3.92 17.96 -0.69
C LEU A 7 -4.52 18.43 0.64
N TYR A 8 -5.82 18.72 0.66
CA TYR A 8 -6.55 19.25 1.81
C TYR A 8 -7.05 18.13 2.74
N ILE A 9 -7.44 16.98 2.18
CA ILE A 9 -8.15 15.92 2.92
C ILE A 9 -7.21 15.15 3.85
N TYR A 10 -6.06 14.69 3.36
CA TYR A 10 -5.24 13.74 4.12
C TYR A 10 -3.74 13.80 3.80
N ALA A 11 -2.90 13.47 4.78
CA ALA A 11 -1.44 13.52 4.65
C ALA A 11 -0.88 12.63 3.53
N ALA A 12 -1.42 11.41 3.35
CA ALA A 12 -1.04 10.53 2.24
C ALA A 12 -1.52 11.07 0.88
N GLY A 13 -2.66 11.78 0.84
CA GLY A 13 -3.18 12.42 -0.38
C GLY A 13 -2.22 13.45 -0.98
N ARG A 14 -1.34 14.03 -0.16
CA ARG A 14 -0.27 14.95 -0.61
C ARG A 14 0.77 14.30 -1.54
N MET A 15 0.90 12.97 -1.54
CA MET A 15 1.78 12.25 -2.47
C MET A 15 1.12 11.93 -3.81
N MET A 16 -0.21 12.09 -3.94
CA MET A 16 -0.90 11.74 -5.19
C MET A 16 -0.46 12.64 -6.37
N PRO A 17 -0.25 13.96 -6.22
CA PRO A 17 0.33 14.76 -7.29
C PRO A 17 1.76 14.35 -7.66
N LEU A 18 2.56 13.89 -6.69
CA LEU A 18 3.92 13.38 -6.95
C LEU A 18 3.89 12.11 -7.81
N LEU A 19 2.95 11.19 -7.56
CA LEU A 19 2.74 10.01 -8.41
C LEU A 19 2.50 10.41 -9.87
N PHE A 20 1.57 11.33 -10.13
CA PHE A 20 1.30 11.76 -11.51
C PHE A 20 2.44 12.58 -12.13
N ALA A 21 3.12 13.41 -11.34
CA ALA A 21 4.28 14.18 -11.79
C ALA A 21 5.46 13.29 -12.21
N LEU A 22 5.63 12.11 -11.59
CA LEU A 22 6.63 11.12 -11.98
C LEU A 22 6.12 10.21 -13.11
N PHE A 23 4.85 9.80 -13.06
CA PHE A 23 4.28 8.85 -14.02
C PHE A 23 4.10 9.45 -15.42
N VAL A 24 3.57 10.67 -15.54
CA VAL A 24 3.21 11.26 -16.84
C VAL A 24 4.44 11.46 -17.74
N PRO A 25 5.57 12.04 -17.29
CA PRO A 25 6.76 12.16 -18.12
C PRO A 25 7.33 10.79 -18.53
N LEU A 26 7.31 9.81 -17.62
CA LEU A 26 7.79 8.46 -17.88
C LEU A 26 6.91 7.73 -18.91
N TRP A 27 5.59 7.84 -18.80
CA TRP A 27 4.63 7.36 -19.79
C TRP A 27 4.86 8.01 -21.16
N PHE A 28 4.99 9.34 -21.21
CA PHE A 28 5.24 10.07 -22.45
C PHE A 28 6.62 9.80 -23.07
N ALA A 29 7.62 9.44 -22.25
CA ALA A 29 8.93 9.01 -22.75
C ALA A 29 8.85 7.62 -23.43
N LEU A 30 8.08 6.69 -22.85
CA LEU A 30 7.88 5.32 -23.34
C LEU A 30 6.87 5.23 -24.51
N ASP A 31 5.87 6.11 -24.55
CA ASP A 31 4.90 6.23 -25.65
C ASP A 31 4.80 7.68 -26.14
N ARG A 32 5.60 7.99 -27.17
CA ARG A 32 5.58 9.30 -27.86
C ARG A 32 4.26 9.56 -28.59
N GLY A 33 3.52 8.51 -28.96
CA GLY A 33 2.19 8.62 -29.56
C GLY A 33 1.13 9.07 -28.54
N ALA A 34 1.27 8.65 -27.28
CA ALA A 34 0.43 9.10 -26.18
C ALA A 34 0.52 10.62 -25.96
N ILE A 35 1.68 11.26 -26.18
CA ILE A 35 1.81 12.73 -26.10
C ILE A 35 0.77 13.38 -27.02
N ARG A 36 0.76 13.06 -28.32
CA ARG A 36 -0.15 13.66 -29.31
C ARG A 36 -1.63 13.45 -28.97
N ARG A 37 -1.96 12.30 -28.36
CA ARG A 37 -3.33 11.91 -27.97
C ARG A 37 -3.78 12.56 -26.66
N PHE A 38 -2.89 12.69 -25.68
CA PHE A 38 -3.26 12.97 -24.28
C PHE A 38 -2.67 14.26 -23.69
N TRP A 39 -1.84 15.03 -24.40
CA TRP A 39 -1.30 16.29 -23.88
C TRP A 39 -2.40 17.29 -23.46
N LYS A 40 -3.50 17.38 -24.22
CA LYS A 40 -4.66 18.23 -23.88
C LYS A 40 -5.37 17.79 -22.58
N PRO A 41 -5.88 16.54 -22.44
CA PRO A 41 -6.53 16.13 -21.20
C PRO A 41 -5.58 16.08 -20.00
N VAL A 42 -4.30 15.74 -20.18
CA VAL A 42 -3.29 15.81 -19.10
C VAL A 42 -3.02 17.27 -18.69
N GLY A 43 -2.90 18.19 -19.64
CA GLY A 43 -2.75 19.62 -19.38
C GLY A 43 -3.98 20.20 -18.65
N LEU A 44 -5.19 19.82 -19.07
CA LEU A 44 -6.43 20.20 -18.38
C LEU A 44 -6.49 19.61 -16.97
N MET A 45 -6.13 18.34 -16.79
CA MET A 45 -6.05 17.71 -15.46
C MET A 45 -5.09 18.47 -14.55
N ALA A 46 -3.90 18.84 -15.05
CA ALA A 46 -2.90 19.61 -14.32
C ALA A 46 -3.41 21.02 -13.98
N ALA A 47 -3.96 21.75 -14.95
CA ALA A 47 -4.51 23.10 -14.75
C ALA A 47 -5.64 23.10 -13.72
N VAL A 48 -6.60 22.18 -13.83
CA VAL A 48 -7.71 22.07 -12.86
C VAL A 48 -7.21 21.58 -11.50
N SER A 49 -6.16 20.75 -11.44
CA SER A 49 -5.51 20.37 -10.17
C SER A 49 -4.89 21.58 -9.49
N LEU A 50 -4.07 22.34 -10.22
CA LEU A 50 -3.42 23.57 -9.75
C LEU A 50 -4.45 24.61 -9.30
N PHE A 51 -5.53 24.81 -10.06
CA PHE A 51 -6.62 25.71 -9.68
C PHE A 51 -7.26 25.30 -8.34
N THR A 52 -7.61 24.02 -8.17
CA THR A 52 -8.14 23.54 -6.87
C THR A 52 -7.10 23.59 -5.73
N ALA A 53 -5.81 23.49 -6.04
CA ALA A 53 -4.73 23.61 -5.06
C ALA A 53 -4.33 25.07 -4.77
N ALA A 54 -4.74 26.04 -5.59
CA ALA A 54 -4.22 27.40 -5.58
C ALA A 54 -4.35 28.11 -4.22
N PRO A 55 -5.48 28.04 -3.47
CA PRO A 55 -5.56 28.64 -2.13
C PRO A 55 -4.48 28.12 -1.17
N LEU A 56 -4.25 26.80 -1.16
CA LEU A 56 -3.24 26.15 -0.33
C LEU A 56 -1.81 26.46 -0.79
N LEU A 57 -1.57 26.50 -2.10
CA LEU A 57 -0.26 26.86 -2.66
C LEU A 57 0.10 28.31 -2.38
N LEU A 58 -0.86 29.25 -2.49
CA LEU A 58 -0.68 30.65 -2.13
C LEU A 58 -0.44 30.83 -0.63
N TYR A 59 -1.14 30.07 0.22
CA TYR A 59 -0.90 30.04 1.66
C TYR A 59 0.53 29.56 1.98
N PHE A 60 0.98 28.46 1.37
CA PHE A 60 2.36 27.98 1.55
C PHE A 60 3.42 28.91 0.95
N TRP A 61 3.11 29.64 -0.13
CA TRP A 61 4.00 30.67 -0.67
C TRP A 61 4.18 31.83 0.30
N ARG A 62 3.11 32.27 0.96
CA ARG A 62 3.16 33.32 1.99
C ARG A 62 3.81 32.84 3.29
N TYR A 63 3.60 31.58 3.65
CA TYR A 63 4.07 31.00 4.91
C TYR A 63 4.79 29.64 4.68
N PRO A 64 5.99 29.65 4.08
CA PRO A 64 6.71 28.42 3.70
C PRO A 64 7.04 27.52 4.90
N TYR A 65 7.10 28.10 6.11
CA TYR A 65 7.22 27.37 7.36
C TYR A 65 6.18 26.25 7.50
N PHE A 66 4.90 26.51 7.21
CA PHE A 66 3.83 25.51 7.37
C PHE A 66 3.88 24.36 6.36
N LEU A 67 4.56 24.53 5.23
CA LEU A 67 4.77 23.45 4.26
C LEU A 67 5.69 22.37 4.86
N PHE A 68 6.72 22.80 5.61
CA PHE A 68 7.67 21.89 6.24
C PHE A 68 7.34 21.53 7.68
N PHE A 69 6.71 22.41 8.48
CA PHE A 69 6.56 22.29 9.94
C PHE A 69 6.09 20.90 10.43
N ARG A 70 5.03 20.34 9.83
CA ARG A 70 4.54 18.99 10.17
C ARG A 70 5.50 17.87 9.74
N SER A 71 6.21 18.06 8.64
CA SER A 71 7.17 17.10 8.09
C SER A 71 8.49 17.13 8.86
N SER A 72 9.01 18.31 9.21
CA SER A 72 10.22 18.49 10.01
C SER A 72 10.00 18.07 11.45
N TYR A 73 8.87 18.40 12.09
CA TYR A 73 8.58 17.92 13.45
C TYR A 73 8.63 16.38 13.55
N VAL A 74 8.22 15.69 12.49
CA VAL A 74 8.25 14.22 12.40
C VAL A 74 9.58 13.65 11.89
N ALA A 75 10.40 14.45 11.20
CA ALA A 75 11.66 14.00 10.60
C ALA A 75 12.93 14.42 11.37
N THR A 76 12.85 15.43 12.26
CA THR A 76 14.01 15.96 12.99
C THR A 76 13.91 15.91 14.52
N HIS A 77 12.72 15.72 15.12
CA HIS A 77 12.59 15.59 16.59
C HIS A 77 12.53 14.14 17.08
N GLY A 78 12.24 13.18 16.20
CA GLY A 78 12.69 11.81 16.41
C GLY A 78 14.11 11.68 15.86
N ALA A 79 15.07 11.22 16.65
CA ALA A 79 16.50 11.12 16.29
C ALA A 79 16.80 10.06 15.19
N GLY A 80 15.79 9.66 14.41
CA GLY A 80 15.76 8.43 13.65
C GLY A 80 15.77 7.19 14.55
N VAL A 81 16.01 6.03 13.95
CA VAL A 81 16.46 4.84 14.71
C VAL A 81 17.98 4.86 14.85
N VAL A 82 18.67 5.65 14.02
CA VAL A 82 20.12 5.84 14.06
C VAL A 82 20.43 7.34 14.08
N GLU A 83 20.90 7.81 15.24
CA GLU A 83 21.27 9.20 15.47
C GLU A 83 22.35 9.68 14.47
N GLY A 84 22.23 10.92 14.02
CA GLY A 84 23.15 11.53 13.05
C GLY A 84 23.17 10.89 11.65
N ARG A 85 22.46 9.79 11.40
CA ARG A 85 22.49 9.04 10.12
C ARG A 85 21.09 8.93 9.49
N PRO A 86 20.53 10.03 8.96
CA PRO A 86 19.17 10.05 8.43
C PRO A 86 18.97 9.12 7.23
N TRP A 87 20.00 8.90 6.41
CA TRP A 87 19.93 7.97 5.26
C TRP A 87 19.78 6.50 5.72
N LEU A 88 20.50 6.12 6.78
CA LEU A 88 20.49 4.76 7.32
C LEU A 88 19.15 4.48 8.03
N THR A 89 18.60 5.47 8.73
CA THR A 89 17.24 5.44 9.27
C THR A 89 16.19 5.18 8.17
N ARG A 90 16.29 5.83 6.99
CA ARG A 90 15.35 5.61 5.88
C ARG A 90 15.40 4.17 5.34
N TRP A 91 16.59 3.58 5.21
CA TRP A 91 16.72 2.16 4.80
C TRP A 91 16.16 1.21 5.85
N TYR A 92 16.44 1.45 7.13
CA TYR A 92 15.85 0.67 8.22
C TYR A 92 14.32 0.78 8.23
N ASN A 93 13.78 1.98 8.02
CA ASN A 93 12.35 2.22 7.90
C ASN A 93 11.72 1.55 6.67
N LEU A 94 12.42 1.45 5.52
CA LEU A 94 11.94 0.65 4.39
C LEU A 94 11.77 -0.82 4.80
N GLY A 95 12.76 -1.40 5.48
CA GLY A 95 12.66 -2.75 6.04
C GLY A 95 11.49 -2.91 7.02
N ARG A 96 11.29 -1.95 7.93
CA ARG A 96 10.15 -1.90 8.87
C ARG A 96 8.80 -1.78 8.15
N VAL A 97 8.71 -0.99 7.08
CA VAL A 97 7.48 -0.84 6.28
C VAL A 97 7.14 -2.14 5.56
N LEU A 98 8.11 -2.76 4.88
CA LEU A 98 7.91 -4.04 4.21
C LEU A 98 7.54 -5.15 5.22
N ARG A 99 8.24 -5.24 6.35
CA ARG A 99 7.89 -6.17 7.45
C ARG A 99 6.51 -5.87 8.04
N GLY A 100 6.12 -4.59 8.08
CA GLY A 100 4.80 -4.13 8.53
C GLY A 100 3.65 -4.54 7.62
N LEU A 101 3.90 -4.80 6.33
CA LEU A 101 2.90 -5.32 5.42
C LEU A 101 2.57 -6.79 5.70
N PHE A 102 3.57 -7.63 6.00
CA PHE A 102 3.45 -9.10 5.96
C PHE A 102 3.68 -9.84 7.29
N TRP A 103 4.41 -9.28 8.26
CA TRP A 103 4.85 -10.03 9.45
C TRP A 103 4.65 -9.31 10.79
N GLN A 104 5.17 -8.10 10.96
CA GLN A 104 5.12 -7.36 12.23
C GLN A 104 4.74 -5.92 11.97
N GLY A 105 3.49 -5.58 12.28
CA GLY A 105 2.95 -4.24 12.12
C GLY A 105 3.33 -3.27 13.21
N GLU A 106 2.68 -2.10 13.20
CA GLU A 106 2.90 -1.07 14.21
C GLU A 106 2.27 -1.40 15.56
N THR A 107 2.78 -0.78 16.63
CA THR A 107 2.32 -0.99 18.01
C THR A 107 1.29 0.04 18.48
N HIS A 108 0.99 1.07 17.70
CA HIS A 108 0.01 2.10 18.07
C HIS A 108 -1.43 1.59 17.90
N PHE A 109 -2.11 1.39 19.03
CA PHE A 109 -3.52 0.98 19.14
C PHE A 109 -4.50 1.79 18.27
N ARG A 110 -4.18 3.06 17.95
CA ARG A 110 -5.04 3.96 17.16
C ARG A 110 -5.06 3.69 15.65
N HIS A 111 -4.24 2.78 15.13
CA HIS A 111 -4.13 2.53 13.68
C HIS A 111 -4.40 1.08 13.26
N ASN A 112 -4.01 0.11 14.08
CA ASN A 112 -4.30 -1.32 13.92
C ASN A 112 -4.16 -2.03 15.27
N LEU A 113 -4.53 -3.31 15.33
CA LEU A 113 -4.18 -4.20 16.42
C LEU A 113 -2.63 -4.23 16.59
N PRO A 114 -2.10 -4.03 17.81
CA PRO A 114 -0.65 -3.93 18.04
C PRO A 114 0.12 -5.12 17.47
N ALA A 115 1.22 -4.82 16.78
CA ALA A 115 2.11 -5.76 16.09
C ALA A 115 1.47 -6.61 14.97
N ARG A 116 0.15 -6.53 14.73
CA ARG A 116 -0.51 -7.25 13.63
C ARG A 116 -0.08 -6.64 12.29
N PRO A 117 0.37 -7.44 11.30
CA PRO A 117 0.68 -6.92 9.97
C PRO A 117 -0.54 -6.27 9.30
N LEU A 118 -0.29 -5.42 8.31
CA LEU A 118 -1.35 -4.74 7.56
C LEU A 118 -2.20 -5.74 6.76
N LEU A 119 -1.54 -6.70 6.10
CA LEU A 119 -2.19 -7.78 5.37
C LEU A 119 -2.29 -9.00 6.28
N ASP A 120 -3.42 -9.69 6.25
CA ASP A 120 -3.53 -11.02 6.86
C ASP A 120 -2.72 -12.07 6.04
N GLY A 121 -2.61 -13.30 6.56
CA GLY A 121 -1.83 -14.35 5.90
C GLY A 121 -2.33 -14.71 4.49
N VAL A 122 -3.65 -14.69 4.25
CA VAL A 122 -4.24 -15.00 2.94
C VAL A 122 -3.99 -13.84 1.98
N GLN A 123 -4.26 -12.61 2.42
CA GLN A 123 -3.95 -11.39 1.66
C GLN A 123 -2.45 -11.30 1.32
N SER A 124 -1.57 -11.69 2.22
CA SER A 124 -0.12 -11.71 2.00
C SER A 124 0.28 -12.67 0.87
N VAL A 125 -0.26 -13.89 0.86
CA VAL A 125 -0.02 -14.88 -0.21
C VAL A 125 -0.60 -14.41 -1.54
N LEU A 126 -1.84 -13.91 -1.55
CA LEU A 126 -2.47 -13.39 -2.77
C LEU A 126 -1.74 -12.16 -3.31
N PHE A 127 -1.30 -11.23 -2.45
CA PHE A 127 -0.47 -10.11 -2.86
C PHE A 127 0.82 -10.58 -3.52
N ALA A 128 1.53 -11.55 -2.92
CA ALA A 128 2.78 -12.09 -3.46
C ALA A 128 2.58 -12.76 -4.82
N LEU A 129 1.49 -13.53 -4.99
CA LEU A 129 1.13 -14.16 -6.27
C LEU A 129 0.78 -13.12 -7.34
N GLY A 130 0.03 -12.07 -7.00
CA GLY A 130 -0.32 -11.00 -7.95
C GLY A 130 0.88 -10.14 -8.35
N PHE A 131 1.77 -9.85 -7.41
CA PHE A 131 3.03 -9.16 -7.67
C PHE A 131 3.96 -10.00 -8.57
N TRP A 132 4.03 -11.32 -8.32
CA TRP A 132 4.76 -12.26 -9.16
C TRP A 132 4.18 -12.34 -10.58
N ALA A 133 2.86 -12.49 -10.72
CA ALA A 133 2.19 -12.56 -12.02
C ALA A 133 2.45 -11.31 -12.88
N GLU A 134 2.40 -10.12 -12.28
CA GLU A 134 2.76 -8.87 -12.96
C GLU A 134 4.23 -8.82 -13.39
N GLY A 135 5.15 -9.29 -12.53
CA GLY A 135 6.56 -9.41 -12.87
C GLY A 135 6.83 -10.36 -14.04
N GLN A 136 6.10 -11.48 -14.11
CA GLN A 136 6.22 -12.46 -15.21
C GLN A 136 5.64 -11.93 -16.52
N ARG A 137 4.56 -11.14 -16.46
CA ARG A 137 3.96 -10.46 -17.62
C ARG A 137 4.95 -9.49 -18.27
N GLY A 138 5.68 -8.71 -17.46
CA GLY A 138 6.74 -7.82 -17.93
C GLY A 138 8.01 -8.54 -18.42
N ARG A 139 8.18 -9.84 -18.14
CA ARG A 139 9.36 -10.65 -18.51
C ARG A 139 9.15 -11.58 -19.71
N GLY A 140 7.98 -11.55 -20.35
CA GLY A 140 7.72 -12.26 -21.61
C GLY A 140 7.31 -13.72 -21.48
N ALA A 141 6.70 -14.11 -20.35
CA ALA A 141 6.29 -15.50 -20.12
C ALA A 141 5.05 -15.97 -20.91
N GLU A 142 4.11 -15.07 -21.22
CA GLU A 142 2.80 -15.45 -21.79
C GLU A 142 2.74 -15.31 -23.32
N GLU A 143 3.69 -14.57 -23.93
CA GLU A 143 3.72 -14.41 -25.39
C GLU A 143 5.17 -14.26 -25.91
N LYS A 144 5.74 -15.38 -26.34
CA LYS A 144 7.10 -15.50 -26.92
C LYS A 144 7.28 -14.75 -28.25
N ASN A 145 6.31 -13.93 -28.67
CA ASN A 145 6.29 -13.14 -29.90
C ASN A 145 5.87 -11.65 -29.73
N SER A 146 5.28 -11.24 -28.59
CA SER A 146 4.61 -9.92 -28.51
C SER A 146 5.14 -8.98 -27.42
N ALA A 147 5.60 -9.50 -26.28
CA ALA A 147 6.03 -8.67 -25.14
C ALA A 147 7.29 -7.83 -25.43
N ILE A 148 8.22 -8.32 -26.26
CA ILE A 148 9.47 -7.62 -26.60
C ILE A 148 9.24 -6.46 -27.58
N ARG A 149 8.07 -6.41 -28.26
CA ARG A 149 7.83 -5.46 -29.35
C ARG A 149 6.89 -4.30 -29.02
N ASN A 150 6.15 -4.33 -27.90
CA ASN A 150 5.28 -3.22 -27.50
C ASN A 150 5.54 -2.73 -26.05
N PRO A 151 6.30 -1.64 -25.85
CA PRO A 151 6.51 -1.05 -24.53
C PRO A 151 5.23 -0.51 -23.87
N GLN A 152 4.13 -0.35 -24.63
CA GLN A 152 2.85 0.08 -24.06
C GLN A 152 2.25 -0.94 -23.09
N SER A 153 2.58 -2.23 -23.25
CA SER A 153 2.07 -3.31 -22.39
C SER A 153 2.57 -3.19 -20.93
N ALA A 154 3.73 -2.57 -20.71
CA ALA A 154 4.33 -2.40 -19.39
C ALA A 154 3.83 -1.15 -18.63
N ILE A 155 3.14 -0.20 -19.31
CA ILE A 155 2.70 1.07 -18.71
C ILE A 155 1.78 0.86 -17.48
N PRO A 156 0.79 -0.05 -17.48
CA PRO A 156 -0.08 -0.26 -16.31
C PRO A 156 0.69 -0.84 -15.12
N THR A 157 1.59 -1.80 -15.35
CA THR A 157 2.44 -2.39 -14.31
C THR A 157 3.36 -1.33 -13.70
N LEU A 158 3.95 -0.48 -14.55
CA LEU A 158 4.79 0.64 -14.14
C LEU A 158 4.03 1.66 -13.29
N PHE A 159 2.77 1.97 -13.64
CA PHE A 159 1.90 2.82 -12.84
C PHE A 159 1.63 2.22 -11.45
N LEU A 160 1.30 0.92 -11.36
CA LEU A 160 1.04 0.25 -10.09
C LEU A 160 2.30 0.19 -9.20
N LEU A 161 3.47 -0.13 -9.77
CA LEU A 161 4.73 -0.16 -9.02
C LEU A 161 5.12 1.24 -8.52
N LEU A 162 4.95 2.28 -9.35
CA LEU A 162 5.24 3.65 -8.97
C LEU A 162 4.23 4.19 -7.94
N TRP A 163 2.94 3.84 -8.04
CA TRP A 163 1.93 4.14 -7.03
C TRP A 163 2.34 3.53 -5.68
N LEU A 164 2.61 2.22 -5.66
CA LEU A 164 3.03 1.52 -4.44
C LEU A 164 4.27 2.21 -3.84
N ALA A 165 5.34 2.40 -4.63
CA ALA A 165 6.56 3.06 -4.16
C ALA A 165 6.31 4.46 -3.57
N VAL A 166 5.60 5.33 -4.30
CA VAL A 166 5.30 6.71 -3.86
C VAL A 166 4.46 6.73 -2.58
N MET A 167 3.50 5.81 -2.42
CA MET A 167 2.62 5.77 -1.25
C MET A 167 3.22 5.07 -0.03
N LEU A 168 4.35 4.36 -0.16
CA LEU A 168 5.15 3.92 0.99
C LEU A 168 6.02 5.07 1.56
N LEU A 169 6.39 6.08 0.76
CA LEU A 169 7.31 7.17 1.16
C LEU A 169 6.90 7.89 2.46
N PRO A 170 5.62 8.26 2.71
CA PRO A 170 5.22 8.98 3.92
C PRO A 170 5.47 8.22 5.23
N SER A 171 5.53 6.89 5.18
CA SER A 171 5.94 6.06 6.32
C SER A 171 7.46 5.84 6.36
N ILE A 172 8.13 5.70 5.22
CA ILE A 172 9.59 5.51 5.17
C ILE A 172 10.34 6.76 5.70
N LEU A 173 9.84 7.94 5.36
CA LEU A 173 10.38 9.24 5.77
C LEU A 173 9.95 9.68 7.19
N SER A 174 9.25 8.82 7.93
CA SER A 174 8.79 9.06 9.30
C SER A 174 9.83 8.68 10.35
N SER A 175 9.83 9.32 11.53
CA SER A 175 10.39 8.71 12.75
C SER A 175 9.71 7.35 13.05
N ASP A 176 8.38 7.34 13.03
CA ASP A 176 7.54 6.26 13.59
C ASP A 176 7.18 5.16 12.58
N ALA A 177 8.10 4.71 11.73
CA ALA A 177 7.80 3.62 10.78
C ALA A 177 7.62 2.26 11.49
N PRO A 178 6.78 1.32 11.00
CA PRO A 178 5.73 1.52 10.02
C PRO A 178 4.56 2.32 10.64
N HIS A 179 3.88 3.13 9.84
CA HIS A 179 2.76 3.96 10.28
C HIS A 179 1.59 3.79 9.32
N PHE A 180 0.66 2.89 9.64
CA PHE A 180 -0.40 2.43 8.73
C PHE A 180 -1.35 3.54 8.29
N GLY A 181 -1.63 4.52 9.15
CA GLY A 181 -2.38 5.72 8.75
C GLY A 181 -1.75 6.43 7.53
N ARG A 182 -0.42 6.45 7.44
CA ARG A 182 0.31 7.04 6.30
C ARG A 182 0.44 6.13 5.09
N LEU A 183 0.25 4.82 5.28
CA LEU A 183 0.18 3.83 4.20
C LEU A 183 -1.22 3.71 3.58
N SER A 184 -2.22 4.44 4.08
CA SER A 184 -3.60 4.47 3.54
C SER A 184 -3.66 4.71 2.02
N GLY A 185 -2.78 5.57 1.48
CA GLY A 185 -2.67 5.81 0.04
C GLY A 185 -2.21 4.60 -0.78
N ALA A 186 -1.57 3.60 -0.15
CA ALA A 186 -1.16 2.35 -0.77
C ALA A 186 -2.25 1.26 -0.76
N TYR A 187 -3.30 1.39 0.07
CA TYR A 187 -4.33 0.34 0.20
C TYR A 187 -5.01 -0.02 -1.15
N PRO A 188 -5.34 0.93 -2.05
CA PRO A 188 -5.94 0.57 -3.34
C PRO A 188 -5.01 -0.27 -4.22
N VAL A 189 -3.70 0.02 -4.24
CA VAL A 189 -2.74 -0.74 -5.04
C VAL A 189 -2.42 -2.10 -4.41
N LEU A 190 -2.37 -2.20 -3.08
CA LEU A 190 -2.30 -3.49 -2.38
C LEU A 190 -3.51 -4.38 -2.75
N ALA A 191 -4.73 -3.82 -2.72
CA ALA A 191 -5.95 -4.53 -3.11
C ALA A 191 -5.94 -4.97 -4.58
N ILE A 192 -5.42 -4.15 -5.51
CA ILE A 192 -5.25 -4.52 -6.92
C ILE A 192 -4.30 -5.72 -7.08
N PHE A 193 -3.17 -5.74 -6.37
CA PHE A 193 -2.24 -6.87 -6.39
C PHE A 193 -2.88 -8.14 -5.78
N ILE A 194 -3.59 -8.03 -4.66
CA ILE A 194 -4.35 -9.15 -4.06
C ILE A 194 -5.37 -9.72 -5.06
N GLY A 195 -6.13 -8.85 -5.73
CA GLY A 195 -7.09 -9.25 -6.77
C GLY A 195 -6.43 -9.95 -7.96
N ARG A 196 -5.25 -9.48 -8.40
CA ARG A 196 -4.45 -10.15 -9.46
C ARG A 196 -3.93 -11.51 -9.03
N GLY A 197 -3.57 -11.69 -7.75
CA GLY A 197 -3.21 -12.99 -7.20
C GLY A 197 -4.39 -13.96 -7.12
N ALA A 198 -5.56 -13.49 -6.70
CA ALA A 198 -6.78 -14.29 -6.70
C ALA A 198 -7.18 -14.71 -8.12
N GLN A 199 -7.11 -13.80 -9.08
CA GLN A 199 -7.32 -14.09 -10.50
C GLN A 199 -6.34 -15.16 -11.00
N PHE A 200 -5.04 -15.00 -10.71
CA PHE A 200 -4.00 -15.97 -11.09
C PHE A 200 -4.34 -17.38 -10.59
N VAL A 201 -4.67 -17.54 -9.30
CA VAL A 201 -5.07 -18.83 -8.71
C VAL A 201 -6.28 -19.43 -9.44
N VAL A 202 -7.35 -18.65 -9.64
CA VAL A 202 -8.57 -19.13 -10.32
C VAL A 202 -8.28 -19.58 -11.75
N THR A 203 -7.49 -18.81 -12.50
CA THR A 203 -7.13 -19.17 -13.88
C THR A 203 -6.25 -20.42 -13.97
N THR A 204 -5.29 -20.61 -13.06
CA THR A 204 -4.45 -21.81 -13.03
C THR A 204 -5.27 -23.07 -12.74
N LEU A 205 -6.17 -23.01 -11.76
CA LEU A 205 -7.05 -24.14 -11.39
C LEU A 205 -8.04 -24.47 -12.53
N ALA A 206 -8.61 -23.46 -13.20
CA ALA A 206 -9.50 -23.67 -14.34
C ALA A 206 -8.80 -24.38 -15.52
N VAL A 207 -7.55 -24.00 -15.84
CA VAL A 207 -6.76 -24.65 -16.89
C VAL A 207 -6.38 -26.08 -16.51
N GLN A 208 -6.10 -26.37 -15.24
CA GLN A 208 -5.84 -27.73 -14.76
C GLN A 208 -7.08 -28.62 -14.89
N GLY A 209 -8.24 -28.17 -14.42
CA GLY A 209 -9.50 -28.92 -14.52
C GLY A 209 -9.90 -29.23 -15.98
N GLN A 210 -9.66 -28.31 -16.92
CA GLN A 210 -9.88 -28.58 -18.35
C GLN A 210 -8.91 -29.64 -18.92
N ARG A 211 -7.64 -29.64 -18.49
CA ARG A 211 -6.64 -30.63 -18.94
C ARG A 211 -6.90 -32.03 -18.37
N GLU A 212 -7.42 -32.12 -17.15
CA GLU A 212 -7.83 -33.40 -16.55
C GLU A 212 -9.12 -33.92 -17.18
N GLY A 213 -10.12 -33.08 -17.39
CA GLY A 213 -11.35 -33.43 -18.10
C GLY A 213 -11.16 -33.83 -19.57
N GLN A 214 -10.06 -33.43 -20.20
CA GLN A 214 -9.66 -33.91 -21.53
C GLN A 214 -8.87 -35.23 -21.50
N ARG A 215 -8.31 -35.62 -20.34
CA ARG A 215 -7.54 -36.87 -20.17
C ARG A 215 -8.36 -38.03 -19.58
N GLY A 216 -9.45 -37.75 -18.87
CA GLY A 216 -10.34 -38.76 -18.30
C GLY A 216 -11.74 -38.71 -18.89
N ARG A 217 -12.25 -39.83 -19.40
CA ARG A 217 -13.69 -40.02 -19.64
C ARG A 217 -14.41 -40.05 -18.28
N GLY A 218 -15.25 -39.05 -18.01
CA GLY A 218 -16.15 -39.06 -16.85
C GLY A 218 -16.57 -37.65 -16.43
N HIS A 219 -17.85 -37.32 -16.62
CA HIS A 219 -18.38 -36.00 -16.24
C HIS A 219 -18.41 -35.83 -14.71
N PHE A 220 -17.77 -34.78 -14.21
CA PHE A 220 -18.08 -34.20 -12.90
C PHE A 220 -18.09 -32.66 -13.00
N PRO A 221 -19.25 -32.00 -12.82
CA PRO A 221 -19.33 -30.54 -12.85
C PRO A 221 -18.91 -29.96 -11.49
N PHE A 222 -17.62 -29.75 -11.28
CA PHE A 222 -17.12 -29.05 -10.07
C PHE A 222 -17.07 -27.53 -10.26
N SER A 223 -18.24 -26.95 -10.53
CA SER A 223 -18.45 -25.50 -10.57
C SER A 223 -19.24 -25.03 -9.33
N LEU A 224 -18.82 -23.89 -8.74
CA LEU A 224 -19.59 -23.05 -7.79
C LEU A 224 -19.66 -23.43 -6.28
N SER A 225 -18.71 -24.18 -5.71
CA SER A 225 -18.75 -24.56 -4.26
C SER A 225 -17.55 -24.14 -3.39
N LEU A 226 -16.83 -23.06 -3.72
CA LEU A 226 -15.70 -22.54 -2.91
C LEU A 226 -15.81 -21.08 -2.43
N VAL A 227 -17.02 -20.52 -2.36
CA VAL A 227 -17.25 -19.20 -1.71
C VAL A 227 -17.45 -19.34 -0.19
N SER A 228 -17.83 -20.52 0.31
CA SER A 228 -18.33 -20.70 1.68
C SER A 228 -17.27 -20.91 2.79
N ILE A 229 -15.97 -20.93 2.47
CA ILE A 229 -14.89 -21.24 3.45
C ILE A 229 -14.22 -19.97 4.03
N PHE A 230 -14.69 -18.77 3.67
CA PHE A 230 -14.07 -17.50 4.09
C PHE A 230 -14.48 -16.97 5.49
N PHE A 231 -15.32 -17.69 6.24
CA PHE A 231 -15.70 -17.34 7.62
C PHE A 231 -15.27 -18.41 8.64
N LEU A 232 -13.97 -18.66 8.74
CA LEU A 232 -13.37 -19.34 9.89
C LEU A 232 -12.65 -18.32 10.78
N PRO A 233 -13.08 -18.08 12.03
CA PRO A 233 -12.37 -17.19 12.95
C PRO A 233 -11.03 -17.82 13.31
N GLN A 234 -9.93 -17.17 12.93
CA GLN A 234 -8.59 -17.67 13.24
C GLN A 234 -8.28 -17.50 14.74
N HIS A 235 -8.48 -18.57 15.50
CA HIS A 235 -8.01 -18.68 16.87
C HIS A 235 -6.47 -18.76 16.91
N HIS A 236 -5.81 -17.60 17.10
CA HIS A 236 -4.37 -17.55 17.31
C HIS A 236 -3.99 -18.11 18.71
N PRO A 237 -3.01 -19.02 18.81
CA PRO A 237 -2.65 -19.68 20.08
C PRO A 237 -1.76 -18.83 21.03
N TYR A 238 -1.54 -17.54 20.74
CA TYR A 238 -0.70 -16.65 21.54
C TYR A 238 -1.52 -15.69 22.41
N TYR A 239 -2.14 -16.23 23.47
CA TYR A 239 -2.71 -15.44 24.56
C TYR A 239 -2.20 -15.94 25.92
N PRO A 240 -1.27 -15.22 26.58
CA PRO A 240 -1.17 -15.32 28.03
C PRO A 240 -2.48 -14.80 28.64
N ARG A 241 -3.09 -15.58 29.54
CA ARG A 241 -4.39 -15.28 30.17
C ARG A 241 -4.32 -14.03 31.05
N LEU A 242 -4.51 -12.85 30.46
CA LEU A 242 -4.68 -11.57 31.18
C LEU A 242 -6.14 -11.32 31.58
N PHE A 243 -6.74 -12.33 32.21
CA PHE A 243 -7.94 -12.19 33.04
C PHE A 243 -7.77 -13.05 34.29
N ARG A 244 -6.92 -12.60 35.23
CA ARG A 244 -7.11 -12.96 36.63
C ARG A 244 -8.34 -12.19 37.13
N PRO A 245 -9.36 -12.85 37.72
CA PRO A 245 -10.36 -12.11 38.47
C PRO A 245 -9.67 -11.35 39.61
N LEU A 246 -10.12 -10.12 39.86
CA LEU A 246 -9.65 -9.28 40.97
C LEU A 246 -10.05 -9.91 42.31
N ARG A 247 -9.25 -10.87 42.79
CA ARG A 247 -9.24 -11.29 44.20
C ARG A 247 -8.04 -10.67 44.90
N GLN A 248 -8.36 -9.90 45.95
CA GLN A 248 -7.47 -9.47 47.03
C GLN A 248 -6.38 -8.45 46.62
N LEU A 249 -6.78 -7.18 46.63
CA LEU A 249 -5.87 -6.08 46.99
C LEU A 249 -5.59 -6.15 48.51
N PRO A 250 -4.34 -5.96 48.98
CA PRO A 250 -4.04 -5.90 50.41
C PRO A 250 -4.57 -4.58 51.04
N PRO A 251 -5.03 -4.60 52.31
CA PRO A 251 -5.82 -3.52 52.90
C PRO A 251 -5.00 -2.34 53.45
N HIS A 252 -4.04 -1.79 52.68
CA HIS A 252 -3.21 -0.64 53.10
C HIS A 252 -3.00 0.41 51.99
N ALA A 253 -4.09 0.95 51.44
CA ALA A 253 -4.04 2.11 50.52
C ALA A 253 -5.29 3.00 50.68
N ASN A 254 -5.53 3.53 51.89
CA ASN A 254 -6.69 4.39 52.17
C ASN A 254 -6.35 5.64 53.01
N ARG A 255 -5.26 6.32 52.62
CA ARG A 255 -4.91 7.71 52.95
C ARG A 255 -4.39 8.38 51.66
N PHE A 256 -4.42 9.72 51.62
CA PHE A 256 -4.12 10.57 50.43
C PHE A 256 -5.22 10.74 49.38
N LEU A 257 -6.50 10.73 49.79
CA LEU A 257 -7.60 11.42 49.06
C LEU A 257 -8.46 12.29 50.00
N ARG A 258 -7.81 12.99 50.94
CA ARG A 258 -8.31 14.22 51.60
C ARG A 258 -7.10 15.11 51.91
N GLY A 259 -7.15 16.34 51.42
CA GLY A 259 -6.07 17.32 51.39
C GLY A 259 -6.35 18.29 50.25
#